data_AF-A0A807NA67-F1
#
_entry.id   AF-A0A807NA67-F1
#
_cell.length_a   1.000
_cell.length_b   1.000
_cell.length_c   1.000
_cell.angle_alpha   90.00
_cell.angle_beta   90.00
_cell.angle_gamma   90.00
#
_symmetry.space_group_name_H-M   'P 1'
#
loop_
_entity.id
_entity.type
_entity.pdbx_description
1 polymer ?
#
loop_
_entity_poly.entity_id
_entity_poly.type
_entity_poly.pdbx_seq_one_letter_code
_entity_poly.pdbx_strand_id
1 'polypeptide(L)'
;MPTADGGLTVRLATSRTPLSRVHLRWRRTLPADALLLGDAWERTYGDTCWQPLRADVAHPWMVLAHSPAAGSTWGAGVDVRAGSFAFWTVDDAGVSLWLDVRAGSDAVLLGNRQLTAAVVRFVDGGDPFTVQGALAAALCRDPRPTGPLVGANNWYYAYGRDFDADAVVRDARTIADLVGDHPVRPFGVVDDGWSIDGTADGLPASGGPWDVGRPGEFPNMAEVAARIAAEGVRPGIWFRPLQHRWRPEAGGLRPWEGGWALDPSHPATLERVTGDVRRIREWGFELIKHDFSTFEALGQWGPTMGPRPVADGVHVHDRTRTTAEVLVDLYRTIRAAAGDDGVVLGCNVVGHLAAGLVEAQRTGDDTSGLVWERTRRVGVNTLAFRLAQHGRFFAVDADCVPSTLGTDWGKNRQFLDLVARSGTVLFVSVDPATRTERVDADLAAALRLALDGGAPGGVRPLDWLHTATPSRWRTGDATIHYDWLAHEGADPFDATESASPSE
;
A
#
# COMPACT_ATOMS: atom_id res chain seq x y z
N MET A 1 -11.39 -29.83 -4.15
CA MET A 1 -10.84 -28.59 -4.71
C MET A 1 -9.72 -28.96 -5.67
N PRO A 2 -9.52 -28.27 -6.80
CA PRO A 2 -8.28 -28.40 -7.56
C PRO A 2 -7.08 -28.13 -6.63
N THR A 3 -6.00 -28.88 -6.80
CA THR A 3 -4.76 -28.76 -6.01
C THR A 3 -4.04 -27.43 -6.28
N ALA A 4 -3.13 -27.02 -5.39
CA ALA A 4 -2.43 -25.73 -5.42
C ALA A 4 -1.79 -25.35 -6.79
N ASP A 5 -1.43 -26.34 -7.61
CA ASP A 5 -0.86 -26.10 -8.94
C ASP A 5 -1.92 -25.85 -10.04
N GLY A 6 -3.14 -26.37 -9.91
CA GLY A 6 -4.21 -26.28 -10.91
C GLY A 6 -5.26 -25.23 -10.56
N GLY A 7 -4.96 -23.95 -10.77
CA GLY A 7 -5.93 -22.87 -10.56
C GLY A 7 -7.14 -22.96 -11.50
N LEU A 8 -8.32 -22.50 -11.07
CA LEU A 8 -9.50 -22.42 -11.94
C LEU A 8 -9.45 -21.12 -12.74
N THR A 9 -9.21 -21.21 -14.05
CA THR A 9 -9.21 -20.04 -14.95
C THR A 9 -10.63 -19.68 -15.39
N VAL A 10 -11.02 -18.41 -15.19
CA VAL A 10 -12.28 -17.84 -15.65
C VAL A 10 -12.02 -17.00 -16.90
N ARG A 11 -12.56 -17.43 -18.05
CA ARG A 11 -12.42 -16.75 -19.35
C ARG A 11 -13.76 -16.25 -19.83
N LEU A 12 -13.79 -15.03 -20.35
CA LEU A 12 -14.98 -14.36 -20.86
C LEU A 12 -14.78 -13.99 -22.33
N ALA A 13 -15.78 -14.25 -23.16
CA ALA A 13 -15.83 -13.82 -24.55
C ALA A 13 -17.26 -13.44 -24.90
N THR A 14 -17.42 -12.27 -25.53
CA THR A 14 -18.72 -11.77 -26.00
C THR A 14 -18.50 -10.78 -27.13
N SER A 15 -19.12 -11.03 -28.28
CA SER A 15 -18.91 -10.20 -29.47
C SER A 15 -19.76 -8.93 -29.49
N ARG A 16 -20.87 -8.90 -28.73
CA ARG A 16 -21.86 -7.80 -28.79
C ARG A 16 -22.47 -7.41 -27.46
N THR A 17 -22.51 -8.32 -26.49
CA THR A 17 -23.14 -8.06 -25.20
C THR A 17 -22.15 -7.37 -24.27
N PRO A 18 -22.40 -6.14 -23.80
CA PRO A 18 -21.60 -5.52 -22.76
C PRO A 18 -21.67 -6.34 -21.46
N LEU A 19 -20.56 -6.47 -20.74
CA LEU A 19 -20.49 -7.20 -19.48
C LEU A 19 -20.13 -6.28 -18.33
N SER A 20 -20.80 -6.47 -17.20
CA SER A 20 -20.47 -5.73 -15.97
C SER A 20 -19.86 -6.65 -14.92
N ARG A 21 -20.49 -7.80 -14.66
CA ARG A 21 -20.07 -8.69 -13.58
C ARG A 21 -20.26 -10.16 -13.93
N VAL A 22 -19.46 -11.01 -13.29
CA VAL A 22 -19.62 -12.47 -13.29
C VAL A 22 -19.72 -12.95 -11.85
N HIS A 23 -20.65 -13.87 -11.59
CA HIS A 23 -20.86 -14.50 -10.29
C HIS A 23 -20.60 -15.99 -10.39
N LEU A 24 -19.72 -16.50 -9.53
CA LEU A 24 -19.42 -17.91 -9.40
C LEU A 24 -19.71 -18.35 -7.97
N ARG A 25 -20.23 -19.57 -7.81
CA ARG A 25 -20.70 -20.08 -6.54
C ARG A 25 -20.22 -21.50 -6.27
N TRP A 26 -19.59 -21.70 -5.12
CA TRP A 26 -19.24 -23.02 -4.59
C TRP A 26 -20.16 -23.33 -3.41
N ARG A 27 -20.95 -24.38 -3.54
CA ARG A 27 -21.81 -24.89 -2.46
C ARG A 27 -20.93 -25.68 -1.48
N ARG A 28 -20.65 -25.11 -0.32
CA ARG A 28 -19.80 -25.68 0.74
C ARG A 28 -20.32 -25.20 2.08
N THR A 29 -20.84 -26.08 2.92
CA THR A 29 -21.25 -25.68 4.26
C THR A 29 -20.04 -25.29 5.11
N LEU A 30 -20.12 -24.15 5.80
CA LEU A 30 -19.11 -23.73 6.78
C LEU A 30 -19.47 -24.24 8.18
N PRO A 31 -18.48 -24.54 9.04
CA PRO A 31 -18.70 -24.76 10.46
C PRO A 31 -19.41 -23.55 11.12
N ALA A 32 -20.26 -23.80 12.10
CA ALA A 32 -21.00 -22.74 12.81
C ALA A 32 -20.09 -21.78 13.60
N ASP A 33 -18.90 -22.25 13.98
CA ASP A 33 -17.87 -21.46 14.68
C ASP A 33 -16.88 -20.78 13.73
N ALA A 34 -17.14 -20.80 12.41
CA ALA A 34 -16.22 -20.24 11.43
C ALA A 34 -16.04 -18.73 11.62
N LEU A 35 -14.78 -18.33 11.74
CA LEU A 35 -14.33 -16.95 11.65
C LEU A 35 -13.81 -16.69 10.25
N LEU A 36 -14.13 -15.53 9.69
CA LEU A 36 -13.71 -15.07 8.37
C LEU A 36 -12.73 -13.92 8.48
N LEU A 37 -11.74 -13.92 7.59
CA LEU A 37 -10.84 -12.79 7.36
C LEU A 37 -10.82 -12.49 5.86
N GLY A 38 -11.21 -11.28 5.49
CA GLY A 38 -11.01 -10.76 4.13
C GLY A 38 -9.77 -9.88 4.04
N ASP A 39 -9.41 -9.51 2.82
CA ASP A 39 -8.48 -8.41 2.56
C ASP A 39 -9.24 -7.10 2.28
N ALA A 40 -8.53 -6.02 2.02
CA ALA A 40 -9.06 -4.72 1.59
C ALA A 40 -8.72 -4.42 0.11
N TRP A 41 -9.40 -3.44 -0.49
CA TRP A 41 -9.24 -3.11 -1.91
C TRP A 41 -7.83 -2.62 -2.25
N GLU A 42 -7.47 -1.41 -1.85
CA GLU A 42 -6.15 -0.83 -2.05
C GLU A 42 -5.28 -0.94 -0.79
N ARG A 43 -5.86 -0.65 0.38
CA ARG A 43 -5.19 -0.68 1.69
C ARG A 43 -6.18 -0.88 2.84
N THR A 44 -5.68 -1.31 3.99
CA THR A 44 -6.47 -1.45 5.22
C THR A 44 -6.65 -0.10 5.90
N TYR A 45 -7.75 0.11 6.63
CA TYR A 45 -8.04 1.38 7.32
C TYR A 45 -8.06 1.23 8.86
N GLY A 46 -7.42 0.17 9.37
CA GLY A 46 -7.40 -0.16 10.79
C GLY A 46 -8.62 -0.96 11.27
N ASP A 47 -9.40 -1.50 10.34
CA ASP A 47 -10.67 -2.20 10.55
C ASP A 47 -10.61 -3.70 10.20
N THR A 48 -9.47 -4.18 9.69
CA THR A 48 -9.32 -5.59 9.31
C THR A 48 -9.24 -6.46 10.56
N CYS A 49 -10.12 -7.45 10.69
CA CYS A 49 -10.10 -8.40 11.79
C CYS A 49 -10.79 -9.71 11.41
N TRP A 50 -10.56 -10.75 12.21
CA TRP A 50 -11.36 -11.98 12.12
C TRP A 50 -12.76 -11.72 12.66
N GLN A 51 -13.79 -12.05 11.88
CA GLN A 51 -15.18 -11.80 12.21
C GLN A 51 -16.04 -13.06 12.07
N PRO A 52 -17.11 -13.20 12.85
CA PRO A 52 -18.15 -14.19 12.55
C PRO A 52 -18.72 -13.98 11.15
N LEU A 53 -19.30 -15.04 10.60
CA LEU A 53 -19.91 -15.02 9.26
C LEU A 53 -20.96 -13.91 9.10
N ARG A 54 -20.82 -13.13 8.03
CA ARG A 54 -21.79 -12.11 7.57
C ARG A 54 -21.96 -12.22 6.05
N ALA A 55 -23.11 -12.70 5.62
CA ALA A 55 -23.37 -13.09 4.23
C ALA A 55 -23.23 -11.94 3.20
N ASP A 56 -23.47 -10.71 3.64
CA ASP A 56 -23.52 -9.49 2.83
C ASP A 56 -22.19 -8.73 2.76
N VAL A 57 -21.17 -9.16 3.52
CA VAL A 57 -19.86 -8.51 3.53
C VAL A 57 -19.04 -8.92 2.31
N ALA A 58 -18.54 -7.91 1.58
CA ALA A 58 -17.59 -8.11 0.49
C ALA A 58 -16.18 -8.23 1.04
N HIS A 59 -15.47 -9.30 0.68
CA HIS A 59 -14.07 -9.54 1.00
C HIS A 59 -13.21 -9.43 -0.27
N PRO A 60 -12.60 -8.27 -0.55
CA PRO A 60 -11.70 -8.06 -1.67
C PRO A 60 -10.61 -9.14 -1.80
N TRP A 61 -10.33 -9.54 -3.03
CA TRP A 61 -9.19 -10.37 -3.49
C TRP A 61 -9.08 -11.79 -2.95
N MET A 62 -9.06 -11.94 -1.62
CA MET A 62 -8.88 -13.18 -0.90
C MET A 62 -9.73 -13.23 0.37
N VAL A 63 -10.11 -14.43 0.76
CA VAL A 63 -10.84 -14.70 2.01
C VAL A 63 -10.26 -15.96 2.66
N LEU A 64 -10.13 -15.92 3.99
CA LEU A 64 -9.85 -17.07 4.83
C LEU A 64 -11.05 -17.40 5.69
N ALA A 65 -11.25 -18.69 5.97
CA ALA A 65 -12.16 -19.14 7.00
C ALA A 65 -11.44 -20.12 7.94
N HIS A 66 -11.56 -19.87 9.24
CA HIS A 66 -10.95 -20.66 10.30
C HIS A 66 -12.03 -21.18 11.24
N SER A 67 -12.00 -22.47 11.57
CA SER A 67 -12.81 -23.05 12.66
C SER A 67 -11.90 -23.31 13.86
N PRO A 68 -12.04 -22.54 14.95
CA PRO A 68 -11.27 -22.76 16.18
C PRO A 68 -11.48 -24.16 16.75
N ALA A 69 -12.70 -24.69 16.72
CA ALA A 69 -13.01 -26.03 17.26
C ALA A 69 -12.36 -27.14 16.44
N ALA A 70 -12.35 -27.01 15.10
CA ALA A 70 -11.71 -28.01 14.23
C ALA A 70 -10.19 -27.81 14.09
N GLY A 71 -9.65 -26.65 14.48
CA GLY A 71 -8.24 -26.30 14.29
C GLY A 71 -7.84 -26.25 12.80
N SER A 72 -8.80 -25.96 11.92
CA SER A 72 -8.62 -26.00 10.46
C SER A 72 -8.90 -24.64 9.84
N THR A 73 -8.10 -24.27 8.84
CA THR A 73 -8.25 -23.05 8.05
C THR A 73 -8.24 -23.39 6.57
N TRP A 74 -9.07 -22.71 5.80
CA TRP A 74 -8.93 -22.68 4.35
C TRP A 74 -8.93 -21.24 3.86
N GLY A 75 -8.33 -21.03 2.69
CA GLY A 75 -8.29 -19.75 2.00
C GLY A 75 -8.64 -19.89 0.53
N ALA A 76 -9.26 -18.86 -0.02
CA ALA A 76 -9.54 -18.73 -1.45
C ALA A 76 -9.12 -17.33 -1.93
N GLY A 77 -8.62 -17.23 -3.16
CA GLY A 77 -8.24 -15.94 -3.73
C GLY A 77 -8.09 -15.98 -5.25
N VAL A 78 -7.88 -14.81 -5.86
CA VAL A 78 -7.56 -14.69 -7.29
C VAL A 78 -6.10 -14.30 -7.49
N ASP A 79 -5.44 -14.86 -8.50
CA ASP A 79 -4.06 -14.51 -8.84
C ASP A 79 -3.91 -12.97 -8.99
N VAL A 80 -2.76 -12.44 -8.61
CA VAL A 80 -2.47 -11.00 -8.74
C VAL A 80 -2.50 -10.55 -10.20
N ARG A 81 -2.72 -9.26 -10.44
CA ARG A 81 -2.85 -8.67 -11.80
C ARG A 81 -3.96 -9.34 -12.63
N ALA A 82 -5.05 -9.75 -11.97
CA ALA A 82 -6.24 -10.30 -12.62
C ALA A 82 -6.88 -9.29 -13.60
N GLY A 83 -7.62 -9.81 -14.59
CA GLY A 83 -8.35 -8.99 -15.57
C GLY A 83 -9.66 -8.38 -15.03
N SER A 84 -9.90 -8.44 -13.72
CA SER A 84 -11.09 -7.92 -13.05
C SER A 84 -10.79 -7.54 -11.61
N PHE A 85 -11.56 -6.60 -11.06
CA PHE A 85 -11.67 -6.49 -9.61
C PHE A 85 -12.45 -7.70 -9.08
N ALA A 86 -12.01 -8.28 -7.97
CA ALA A 86 -12.59 -9.50 -7.44
C ALA A 86 -12.90 -9.36 -5.95
N PHE A 87 -14.06 -9.85 -5.52
CA PHE A 87 -14.37 -9.99 -4.10
C PHE A 87 -15.18 -11.25 -3.83
N TRP A 88 -15.10 -11.70 -2.58
CA TRP A 88 -15.76 -12.89 -2.08
C TRP A 88 -16.93 -12.50 -1.17
N THR A 89 -17.99 -13.28 -1.19
CA THR A 89 -19.02 -13.28 -0.12
C THR A 89 -19.18 -14.71 0.39
N VAL A 90 -19.40 -14.86 1.70
CA VAL A 90 -19.46 -16.17 2.35
C VAL A 90 -20.70 -16.23 3.23
N ASP A 91 -21.53 -17.25 3.00
CA ASP A 91 -22.74 -17.55 3.75
C ASP A 91 -22.72 -19.01 4.24
N ASP A 92 -23.74 -19.41 5.00
CA ASP A 92 -23.84 -20.76 5.58
C ASP A 92 -23.96 -21.88 4.51
N ALA A 93 -24.41 -21.54 3.31
CA ALA A 93 -24.49 -22.44 2.17
C ALA A 93 -23.21 -22.45 1.31
N GLY A 94 -22.20 -21.61 1.61
CA GLY A 94 -20.89 -21.59 0.95
C GLY A 94 -20.32 -20.26 0.49
N VAL A 95 -19.52 -20.33 -0.57
CA VAL A 95 -18.61 -19.25 -0.99
C VAL A 95 -18.93 -18.75 -2.39
N SER A 96 -19.02 -17.43 -2.58
CA SER A 96 -19.28 -16.76 -3.86
C SER A 96 -18.09 -15.90 -4.27
N LEU A 97 -17.73 -15.92 -5.55
CA LEU A 97 -16.78 -15.00 -6.16
C LEU A 97 -17.53 -14.07 -7.12
N TRP A 98 -17.29 -12.78 -6.97
CA TRP A 98 -17.79 -11.73 -7.85
C TRP A 98 -16.62 -11.11 -8.59
N LEU A 99 -16.68 -11.11 -9.92
CA LEU A 99 -15.70 -10.47 -10.78
C LEU A 99 -16.34 -9.24 -11.42
N ASP A 100 -15.87 -8.05 -11.06
CA ASP A 100 -16.26 -6.78 -11.69
C ASP A 100 -15.33 -6.50 -12.88
N VAL A 101 -15.91 -6.61 -14.07
CA VAL A 101 -15.22 -6.49 -15.35
C VAL A 101 -15.54 -5.18 -16.04
N ARG A 102 -16.13 -4.20 -15.34
CA ARG A 102 -16.47 -2.90 -15.92
C ARG A 102 -15.23 -2.12 -16.39
N ALA A 103 -15.46 -1.18 -17.30
CA ALA A 103 -14.52 -0.17 -17.76
C ALA A 103 -14.94 1.18 -17.18
N GLY A 104 -14.25 1.65 -16.14
CA GLY A 104 -14.77 2.69 -15.27
C GLY A 104 -16.09 2.22 -14.63
N SER A 105 -17.12 3.07 -14.65
CA SER A 105 -18.47 2.71 -14.20
C SER A 105 -19.29 1.94 -15.25
N ASP A 106 -18.82 1.86 -16.50
CA ASP A 106 -19.56 1.28 -17.62
C ASP A 106 -19.31 -0.22 -17.81
N ALA A 107 -20.26 -0.92 -18.42
CA ALA A 107 -20.02 -2.28 -18.90
C ALA A 107 -18.90 -2.31 -19.95
N VAL A 108 -17.98 -3.29 -19.84
CA VAL A 108 -16.88 -3.47 -20.80
C VAL A 108 -17.40 -4.00 -22.13
N LEU A 109 -16.77 -3.53 -23.21
CA LEU A 109 -17.05 -3.90 -24.59
C LEU A 109 -15.90 -4.75 -25.15
N LEU A 110 -15.88 -6.05 -24.83
CA LEU A 110 -14.77 -6.93 -25.23
C LEU A 110 -14.60 -7.10 -26.75
N GLY A 111 -15.68 -6.92 -27.53
CA GLY A 111 -15.66 -7.15 -28.97
C GLY A 111 -15.20 -8.58 -29.30
N ASN A 112 -14.22 -8.75 -30.18
CA ASN A 112 -13.71 -10.08 -30.53
C ASN A 112 -12.65 -10.62 -29.54
N ARG A 113 -12.37 -9.91 -28.45
CA ARG A 113 -11.32 -10.24 -27.50
C ARG A 113 -11.84 -11.25 -26.48
N GLN A 114 -10.98 -12.17 -26.06
CA GLN A 114 -11.22 -13.04 -24.91
C GLN A 114 -10.46 -12.48 -23.70
N LEU A 115 -11.18 -12.24 -22.60
CA LEU A 115 -10.61 -11.79 -21.34
C LEU A 115 -10.37 -12.98 -20.42
N THR A 116 -9.15 -13.09 -19.86
CA THR A 116 -8.94 -13.92 -18.66
C THR A 116 -9.26 -13.05 -17.45
N ALA A 117 -10.45 -13.21 -16.88
CA ALA A 117 -10.93 -12.34 -15.81
C ALA A 117 -10.22 -12.65 -14.48
N ALA A 118 -10.06 -13.92 -14.15
CA ALA A 118 -9.37 -14.36 -12.94
C ALA A 118 -8.80 -15.78 -13.09
N VAL A 119 -7.80 -16.08 -12.26
CA VAL A 119 -7.38 -17.45 -11.95
C VAL A 119 -7.59 -17.65 -10.45
N VAL A 120 -8.44 -18.60 -10.07
CA VAL A 120 -8.82 -18.83 -8.68
C VAL A 120 -7.94 -19.89 -8.03
N ARG A 121 -7.47 -19.64 -6.81
CA ARG A 121 -6.69 -20.56 -5.98
C ARG A 121 -7.42 -20.89 -4.69
N PHE A 122 -7.16 -22.10 -4.19
CA PHE A 122 -7.59 -22.57 -2.89
C PHE A 122 -6.41 -23.17 -2.14
N VAL A 123 -6.37 -22.95 -0.83
CA VAL A 123 -5.38 -23.54 0.08
C VAL A 123 -6.11 -24.00 1.34
N ASP A 124 -5.78 -25.19 1.83
CA ASP A 124 -6.27 -25.71 3.11
C ASP A 124 -5.08 -25.96 4.05
N GLY A 125 -5.30 -25.85 5.36
CA GLY A 125 -4.28 -26.07 6.38
C GLY A 125 -4.83 -25.95 7.81
N GLY A 126 -3.93 -25.81 8.79
CA GLY A 126 -4.30 -25.64 10.20
C GLY A 126 -4.18 -24.19 10.64
N ASP A 127 -2.95 -23.74 10.88
CA ASP A 127 -2.61 -22.40 11.37
C ASP A 127 -3.02 -21.30 10.36
N PRO A 128 -3.83 -20.30 10.77
CA PRO A 128 -4.35 -19.31 9.83
C PRO A 128 -3.28 -18.42 9.20
N PHE A 129 -2.22 -18.06 9.92
CA PHE A 129 -1.13 -17.23 9.40
C PHE A 129 -0.35 -17.98 8.32
N THR A 130 -0.10 -19.28 8.57
CA THR A 130 0.53 -20.18 7.59
C THR A 130 -0.33 -20.34 6.33
N VAL A 131 -1.65 -20.51 6.48
CA VAL A 131 -2.57 -20.61 5.34
C VAL A 131 -2.63 -19.31 4.55
N GLN A 132 -2.65 -18.15 5.22
CA GLN A 132 -2.61 -16.84 4.55
C GLN A 132 -1.33 -16.66 3.74
N GLY A 133 -0.18 -17.01 4.31
CA GLY A 133 1.10 -16.96 3.60
C GLY A 133 1.16 -17.92 2.42
N ALA A 134 0.68 -19.17 2.59
CA ALA A 134 0.63 -20.14 1.51
C ALA A 134 -0.32 -19.69 0.38
N LEU A 135 -1.46 -19.08 0.72
CA LEU A 135 -2.36 -18.49 -0.26
C LEU A 135 -1.67 -17.33 -1.00
N ALA A 136 -1.08 -16.35 -0.30
CA ALA A 136 -0.36 -15.25 -0.95
C ALA A 136 0.74 -15.75 -1.92
N ALA A 137 1.51 -16.76 -1.54
CA ALA A 137 2.51 -17.38 -2.43
C ALA A 137 1.88 -18.08 -3.65
N ALA A 138 0.67 -18.63 -3.52
CA ALA A 138 -0.03 -19.24 -4.64
C ALA A 138 -0.60 -18.20 -5.62
N LEU A 139 -1.04 -17.04 -5.10
CA LEU A 139 -1.65 -15.95 -5.89
C LEU A 139 -0.60 -15.12 -6.65
N CYS A 140 0.62 -14.97 -6.10
CA CYS A 140 1.73 -14.25 -6.73
C CYS A 140 2.96 -15.15 -6.81
N ARG A 141 3.33 -15.53 -8.03
CA ARG A 141 4.40 -16.51 -8.30
C ARG A 141 5.73 -15.87 -8.73
N ASP A 142 5.70 -14.57 -8.93
CA ASP A 142 6.79 -13.74 -9.45
C ASP A 142 6.92 -12.41 -8.67
N PRO A 143 6.96 -12.44 -7.31
CA PRO A 143 7.25 -11.22 -6.57
C PRO A 143 8.63 -10.69 -6.95
N ARG A 144 8.76 -9.36 -6.97
CA ARG A 144 10.08 -8.76 -7.18
C ARG A 144 10.90 -8.88 -5.89
N PRO A 145 12.12 -9.42 -5.96
CA PRO A 145 13.01 -9.44 -4.81
C PRO A 145 13.41 -8.00 -4.49
N THR A 146 13.43 -7.67 -3.21
CA THR A 146 14.00 -6.41 -2.73
C THR A 146 14.93 -6.72 -1.56
N GLY A 147 16.00 -5.93 -1.46
CA GLY A 147 16.73 -5.82 -0.20
C GLY A 147 15.90 -5.04 0.84
N PRO A 148 16.48 -4.82 2.03
CA PRO A 148 15.89 -3.96 3.05
C PRO A 148 15.55 -2.58 2.49
N LEU A 149 14.32 -2.14 2.68
CA LEU A 149 13.86 -0.79 2.36
C LEU A 149 13.69 -0.04 3.68
N VAL A 150 14.77 0.61 4.10
CA VAL A 150 14.88 1.26 5.40
C VAL A 150 15.38 2.69 5.18
N GLY A 151 14.82 3.68 5.88
CA GLY A 151 15.22 5.06 5.66
C GLY A 151 14.41 6.11 6.42
N ALA A 152 14.50 7.35 5.95
CA ALA A 152 13.62 8.44 6.37
C ALA A 152 12.62 8.82 5.28
N ASN A 153 11.47 9.32 5.75
CA ASN A 153 10.48 10.03 4.97
C ASN A 153 10.01 11.22 5.80
N ASN A 154 10.00 12.43 5.24
CA ASN A 154 9.72 13.65 6.00
C ASN A 154 8.22 13.94 6.22
N TRP A 155 7.30 13.17 5.62
CA TRP A 155 5.86 13.49 5.64
C TRP A 155 5.28 13.64 7.05
N TYR A 156 5.53 12.69 7.96
CA TYR A 156 4.85 12.69 9.26
C TYR A 156 5.46 13.64 10.30
N TYR A 157 6.42 14.48 9.92
CA TYR A 157 6.83 15.61 10.74
C TYR A 157 6.66 16.95 10.02
N ALA A 158 6.85 17.00 8.69
CA ALA A 158 6.75 18.23 7.91
C ALA A 158 5.36 18.46 7.30
N TYR A 159 4.62 17.39 6.99
CA TYR A 159 3.30 17.42 6.36
C TYR A 159 3.22 18.32 5.12
N GLY A 160 4.26 18.27 4.30
CA GLY A 160 4.38 19.07 3.09
C GLY A 160 4.73 20.54 3.32
N ARG A 161 5.05 20.96 4.54
CA ARG A 161 5.24 22.37 4.90
C ARG A 161 6.62 22.64 5.48
N ASP A 162 7.06 23.88 5.33
CA ASP A 162 8.23 24.48 6.01
C ASP A 162 9.53 23.67 5.90
N PHE A 163 9.76 23.03 4.75
CA PHE A 163 11.00 22.31 4.45
C PHE A 163 11.51 22.63 3.04
N ASP A 164 12.83 22.55 2.87
CA ASP A 164 13.55 22.83 1.64
C ASP A 164 14.61 21.73 1.36
N ALA A 165 15.42 21.93 0.31
CA ALA A 165 16.52 21.05 -0.03
C ALA A 165 17.53 20.84 1.12
N ASP A 166 17.79 21.87 1.93
CA ASP A 166 18.76 21.78 3.04
C ASP A 166 18.19 20.95 4.19
N ALA A 167 16.89 21.07 4.47
CA ALA A 167 16.17 20.24 5.41
C ALA A 167 16.24 18.76 5.01
N VAL A 168 15.94 18.43 3.75
CA VAL A 168 16.02 17.06 3.23
C VAL A 168 17.43 16.48 3.36
N VAL A 169 18.47 17.26 3.08
CA VAL A 169 19.87 16.79 3.18
C VAL A 169 20.27 16.58 4.65
N ARG A 170 19.79 17.43 5.56
CA ARG A 170 19.97 17.21 7.01
C ARG A 170 19.29 15.92 7.48
N ASP A 171 18.11 15.61 6.97
CA ASP A 171 17.40 14.37 7.32
C ASP A 171 18.16 13.15 6.79
N ALA A 172 18.70 13.24 5.55
CA ALA A 172 19.57 12.22 5.00
C ALA A 172 20.82 12.00 5.88
N ARG A 173 21.51 13.07 6.27
CA ARG A 173 22.66 12.98 7.20
C ARG A 173 22.25 12.35 8.54
N THR A 174 21.10 12.72 9.07
CA THR A 174 20.59 12.16 10.33
C THR A 174 20.44 10.65 10.25
N ILE A 175 19.83 10.14 9.17
CA ILE A 175 19.71 8.69 9.00
C ILE A 175 21.06 8.04 8.73
N ALA A 176 21.94 8.65 7.95
CA ALA A 176 23.30 8.15 7.73
C ALA A 176 24.08 7.99 9.05
N ASP A 177 24.00 8.98 9.94
CA ASP A 177 24.62 8.94 11.26
C ASP A 177 24.05 7.82 12.14
N LEU A 178 22.73 7.63 12.13
CA LEU A 178 22.04 6.60 12.92
C LEU A 178 22.35 5.18 12.44
N VAL A 179 22.46 4.96 11.12
CA VAL A 179 22.82 3.64 10.58
C VAL A 179 24.32 3.37 10.71
N GLY A 180 25.17 4.41 10.74
CA GLY A 180 26.61 4.31 10.91
C GLY A 180 27.31 3.54 9.80
N ASP A 181 28.13 2.55 10.18
CA ASP A 181 28.96 1.74 9.28
C ASP A 181 28.22 0.60 8.56
N HIS A 182 26.89 0.57 8.62
CA HIS A 182 26.10 -0.52 8.04
C HIS A 182 26.33 -0.63 6.51
N PRO A 183 26.57 -1.84 5.95
CA PRO A 183 26.92 -2.00 4.54
C PRO A 183 25.76 -1.69 3.58
N VAL A 184 24.52 -1.90 4.03
CA VAL A 184 23.32 -1.53 3.27
C VAL A 184 23.01 -0.07 3.55
N ARG A 185 23.03 0.76 2.50
CA ARG A 185 22.71 2.19 2.59
C ARG A 185 21.19 2.41 2.73
N PRO A 186 20.78 3.31 3.63
CA PRO A 186 19.37 3.65 3.82
C PRO A 186 18.85 4.54 2.70
N PHE A 187 17.53 4.74 2.66
CA PHE A 187 16.87 5.67 1.77
C PHE A 187 16.54 7.00 2.46
N GLY A 188 16.49 8.09 1.69
CA GLY A 188 15.99 9.39 2.12
C GLY A 188 14.93 9.86 1.14
N VAL A 189 13.66 9.82 1.57
CA VAL A 189 12.50 10.09 0.71
C VAL A 189 12.03 11.52 0.92
N VAL A 190 12.06 12.30 -0.16
CA VAL A 190 11.40 13.61 -0.25
C VAL A 190 9.92 13.38 -0.52
N ASP A 191 9.08 13.53 0.49
CA ASP A 191 7.64 13.36 0.35
C ASP A 191 6.95 14.59 -0.26
N ASP A 192 5.63 14.56 -0.37
CA ASP A 192 4.85 15.65 -0.96
C ASP A 192 5.20 17.02 -0.34
N GLY A 193 5.13 18.07 -1.15
CA GLY A 193 5.51 19.45 -0.81
C GLY A 193 6.77 19.98 -1.53
N TRP A 194 7.47 19.12 -2.29
CA TRP A 194 8.62 19.55 -3.13
C TRP A 194 8.20 20.19 -4.46
N SER A 195 6.98 19.89 -4.95
CA SER A 195 6.47 20.32 -6.25
C SER A 195 5.73 21.65 -6.20
N ILE A 196 5.72 22.38 -7.32
CA ILE A 196 5.02 23.66 -7.49
C ILE A 196 3.50 23.48 -7.38
N ASP A 197 2.84 24.47 -6.76
CA ASP A 197 1.38 24.58 -6.68
C ASP A 197 0.81 23.27 -6.12
N GLY A 198 1.34 22.89 -4.95
CA GLY A 198 1.01 21.66 -4.26
C GLY A 198 0.19 21.87 -2.99
N THR A 199 0.07 20.81 -2.19
CA THR A 199 -0.51 20.87 -0.84
C THR A 199 0.24 21.85 0.07
N ALA A 200 1.56 21.96 -0.13
CA ALA A 200 2.43 22.95 0.50
C ALA A 200 1.98 24.41 0.26
N ASP A 201 1.34 24.66 -0.88
CA ASP A 201 0.91 26.00 -1.32
C ASP A 201 -0.60 26.22 -1.05
N GLY A 202 -1.20 25.39 -0.18
CA GLY A 202 -2.60 25.51 0.23
C GLY A 202 -3.60 24.93 -0.77
N LEU A 203 -3.15 24.20 -1.78
CA LEU A 203 -4.06 23.50 -2.70
C LEU A 203 -4.55 22.17 -2.13
N PRO A 204 -5.74 21.68 -2.54
CA PRO A 204 -6.27 20.39 -2.07
C PRO A 204 -5.40 19.18 -2.43
N ALA A 205 -4.57 19.32 -3.46
CA ALA A 205 -3.77 18.24 -4.01
C ALA A 205 -2.56 18.75 -4.78
N SER A 206 -1.41 18.09 -4.59
CA SER A 206 -0.26 18.23 -5.48
C SER A 206 -0.51 17.48 -6.79
N GLY A 207 -0.20 18.16 -7.90
CA GLY A 207 -0.42 17.64 -9.24
C GLY A 207 0.66 18.06 -10.23
N GLY A 208 0.79 17.28 -11.30
CA GLY A 208 1.72 17.56 -12.37
C GLY A 208 1.32 18.78 -13.25
N PRO A 209 2.17 19.19 -14.20
CA PRO A 209 3.38 18.49 -14.66
C PRO A 209 4.47 18.40 -13.58
N TRP A 210 5.22 17.30 -13.63
CA TRP A 210 6.31 16.95 -12.71
C TRP A 210 7.65 17.20 -13.39
N ASP A 211 7.87 18.45 -13.78
CA ASP A 211 8.99 18.91 -14.59
C ASP A 211 10.03 19.72 -13.80
N VAL A 212 9.63 20.31 -12.67
CA VAL A 212 10.48 21.12 -11.78
C VAL A 212 10.02 21.03 -10.32
N GLY A 213 10.91 21.36 -9.38
CA GLY A 213 10.56 21.60 -7.97
C GLY A 213 10.17 23.05 -7.69
N ARG A 214 9.79 23.36 -6.44
CA ARG A 214 9.45 24.72 -5.99
C ARG A 214 10.62 25.70 -6.18
N PRO A 215 10.40 26.87 -6.81
CA PRO A 215 11.45 27.87 -6.98
C PRO A 215 11.95 28.42 -5.64
N GLY A 216 13.23 28.24 -5.36
CA GLY A 216 13.85 28.68 -4.10
C GLY A 216 14.14 27.51 -3.17
N GLU A 217 13.10 26.77 -2.77
CA GLU A 217 13.22 25.62 -1.85
C GLU A 217 13.78 24.37 -2.55
N PHE A 218 13.37 24.13 -3.81
CA PHE A 218 13.76 22.98 -4.63
C PHE A 218 14.12 23.39 -6.08
N PRO A 219 15.10 24.28 -6.28
CA PRO A 219 15.38 24.86 -7.59
C PRO A 219 15.97 23.86 -8.60
N ASN A 220 16.60 22.77 -8.12
CA ASN A 220 17.20 21.74 -8.96
C ASN A 220 17.11 20.36 -8.30
N MET A 221 16.17 19.54 -8.77
CA MET A 221 15.93 18.21 -8.20
C MET A 221 17.08 17.23 -8.43
N ALA A 222 17.87 17.39 -9.49
CA ALA A 222 19.06 16.57 -9.71
C ALA A 222 20.17 16.89 -8.71
N GLU A 223 20.32 18.17 -8.36
CA GLU A 223 21.24 18.59 -7.30
C GLU A 223 20.79 18.08 -5.93
N VAL A 224 19.48 18.14 -5.62
CA VAL A 224 18.92 17.59 -4.38
C VAL A 224 19.23 16.10 -4.26
N ALA A 225 18.96 15.30 -5.30
CA ALA A 225 19.28 13.87 -5.30
C ALA A 225 20.78 13.61 -5.10
N ALA A 226 21.65 14.37 -5.79
CA ALA A 226 23.09 14.24 -5.65
C ALA A 226 23.58 14.60 -4.23
N ARG A 227 22.99 15.62 -3.61
CA ARG A 227 23.31 16.02 -2.22
C ARG A 227 22.88 14.96 -1.21
N ILE A 228 21.72 14.34 -1.37
CA ILE A 228 21.30 13.19 -0.55
C ILE A 228 22.28 12.03 -0.71
N ALA A 229 22.66 11.70 -1.96
CA ALA A 229 23.62 10.65 -2.26
C ALA A 229 25.01 10.91 -1.65
N ALA A 230 25.44 12.17 -1.59
CA ALA A 230 26.71 12.57 -0.99
C ALA A 230 26.77 12.30 0.54
N GLU A 231 25.64 12.28 1.23
CA GLU A 231 25.54 11.88 2.64
C GLU A 231 25.55 10.34 2.82
N GLY A 232 25.72 9.56 1.74
CA GLY A 232 25.73 8.10 1.78
C GLY A 232 24.32 7.47 1.80
N VAL A 233 23.28 8.25 1.48
CA VAL A 233 21.88 7.84 1.49
C VAL A 233 21.33 7.71 0.06
N ARG A 234 20.48 6.72 -0.17
CA ARG A 234 19.84 6.47 -1.48
C ARG A 234 18.66 7.43 -1.68
N PRO A 235 18.66 8.30 -2.70
CA PRO A 235 17.60 9.30 -2.86
C PRO A 235 16.26 8.67 -3.24
N GLY A 236 15.18 9.07 -2.58
CA GLY A 236 13.80 8.70 -2.92
C GLY A 236 12.90 9.93 -3.05
N ILE A 237 11.79 9.81 -3.77
CA ILE A 237 10.85 10.91 -4.00
C ILE A 237 9.41 10.43 -4.11
N TRP A 238 8.47 11.22 -3.59
CA TRP A 238 7.03 11.03 -3.75
C TRP A 238 6.50 11.59 -5.08
N PHE A 239 5.53 10.88 -5.66
CA PHE A 239 5.00 11.17 -6.99
C PHE A 239 3.54 10.73 -7.13
N ARG A 240 2.67 11.62 -7.63
CA ARG A 240 1.24 11.37 -7.90
C ARG A 240 0.92 11.44 -9.41
N PRO A 241 1.03 10.32 -10.16
CA PRO A 241 1.03 10.35 -11.63
C PRO A 241 -0.28 10.77 -12.29
N LEU A 242 -1.42 10.61 -11.61
CA LEU A 242 -2.74 10.81 -12.23
C LEU A 242 -3.41 12.13 -11.86
N GLN A 243 -2.75 12.99 -11.07
CA GLN A 243 -3.24 14.35 -10.79
C GLN A 243 -2.49 15.36 -11.66
N HIS A 244 -3.23 16.27 -12.28
CA HIS A 244 -2.69 17.36 -13.08
C HIS A 244 -3.33 18.69 -12.65
N ARG A 245 -2.55 19.77 -12.54
CA ARG A 245 -3.06 21.07 -12.01
C ARG A 245 -4.11 21.74 -12.89
N TRP A 246 -4.23 21.29 -14.14
CA TRP A 246 -5.02 21.93 -15.19
C TRP A 246 -5.60 20.87 -16.11
N ARG A 247 -6.64 21.25 -16.88
CA ARG A 247 -7.18 20.40 -17.93
C ARG A 247 -6.08 20.06 -18.94
N PRO A 248 -5.73 18.77 -19.14
CA PRO A 248 -4.77 18.41 -20.16
C PRO A 248 -5.43 18.51 -21.55
N GLU A 249 -4.62 18.74 -22.58
CA GLU A 249 -5.10 18.74 -23.98
C GLU A 249 -5.69 17.38 -24.39
N ALA A 250 -5.11 16.29 -23.89
CA ALA A 250 -5.56 14.92 -24.10
C ALA A 250 -5.33 14.06 -22.84
N GLY A 251 -6.08 12.97 -22.69
CA GLY A 251 -5.94 12.07 -21.54
C GLY A 251 -6.52 12.57 -20.22
N GLY A 252 -7.36 13.60 -20.22
CA GLY A 252 -8.10 14.02 -19.03
C GLY A 252 -9.29 13.10 -18.75
N LEU A 253 -9.48 12.70 -17.49
CA LEU A 253 -10.63 11.91 -17.04
C LEU A 253 -11.77 12.82 -16.57
N ARG A 254 -11.50 13.68 -15.59
CA ARG A 254 -12.49 14.61 -15.01
C ARG A 254 -11.82 15.72 -14.18
N PRO A 255 -12.49 16.86 -13.93
CA PRO A 255 -12.09 17.78 -12.87
C PRO A 255 -11.99 17.05 -11.51
N TRP A 256 -10.93 17.30 -10.76
CA TRP A 256 -10.62 16.56 -9.54
C TRP A 256 -9.67 17.34 -8.63
N GLU A 257 -10.01 17.46 -7.34
CA GLU A 257 -9.13 18.05 -6.29
C GLU A 257 -8.45 19.36 -6.71
N GLY A 258 -9.22 20.35 -7.15
CA GLY A 258 -8.69 21.66 -7.59
C GLY A 258 -7.95 21.63 -8.95
N GLY A 259 -7.81 20.47 -9.58
CA GLY A 259 -7.20 20.27 -10.89
C GLY A 259 -7.98 19.27 -11.73
N TRP A 260 -7.28 18.30 -12.32
CA TRP A 260 -7.82 17.27 -13.21
C TRP A 260 -7.20 15.90 -12.91
N ALA A 261 -8.05 14.89 -12.77
CA ALA A 261 -7.65 13.50 -12.83
C ALA A 261 -7.35 13.11 -14.28
N LEU A 262 -6.27 12.38 -14.49
CA LEU A 262 -5.89 11.82 -15.78
C LEU A 262 -6.48 10.42 -15.98
N ASP A 263 -6.77 10.07 -17.23
CA ASP A 263 -7.34 8.79 -17.61
C ASP A 263 -6.23 7.80 -17.97
N PRO A 264 -5.94 6.79 -17.13
CA PRO A 264 -4.89 5.81 -17.39
C PRO A 264 -5.19 4.87 -18.57
N SER A 265 -6.41 4.89 -19.13
CA SER A 265 -6.74 4.15 -20.35
C SER A 265 -6.37 4.91 -21.64
N HIS A 266 -6.00 6.18 -21.53
CA HIS A 266 -5.65 7.02 -22.67
C HIS A 266 -4.13 7.00 -22.93
N PRO A 267 -3.67 6.77 -24.17
CA PRO A 267 -2.24 6.69 -24.50
C PRO A 267 -1.42 7.93 -24.09
N ALA A 268 -1.95 9.13 -24.30
CA ALA A 268 -1.28 10.38 -23.89
C ALA A 268 -1.02 10.48 -22.37
N THR A 269 -1.86 9.85 -21.54
CA THR A 269 -1.63 9.78 -20.09
C THR A 269 -0.44 8.87 -19.81
N LEU A 270 -0.39 7.68 -20.42
CA LEU A 270 0.72 6.73 -20.24
C LEU A 270 2.05 7.30 -20.75
N GLU A 271 2.03 8.05 -21.85
CA GLU A 271 3.21 8.76 -22.37
C GLU A 271 3.71 9.82 -21.38
N ARG A 272 2.80 10.62 -20.81
CA ARG A 272 3.14 11.60 -19.78
C ARG A 272 3.75 10.94 -18.54
N VAL A 273 3.09 9.92 -18.01
CA VAL A 273 3.57 9.17 -16.83
C VAL A 273 4.94 8.55 -17.12
N THR A 274 5.16 8.02 -18.33
CA THR A 274 6.47 7.51 -18.75
C THR A 274 7.53 8.60 -18.72
N GLY A 275 7.23 9.79 -19.27
CA GLY A 275 8.14 10.93 -19.28
C GLY A 275 8.48 11.44 -17.88
N ASP A 276 7.48 11.52 -17.00
CA ASP A 276 7.66 11.99 -15.62
C ASP A 276 8.51 11.03 -14.79
N VAL A 277 8.22 9.72 -14.88
CA VAL A 277 9.03 8.70 -14.19
C VAL A 277 10.47 8.68 -14.71
N ARG A 278 10.68 8.76 -16.03
CA ARG A 278 12.03 8.83 -16.62
C ARG A 278 12.78 10.06 -16.15
N ARG A 279 12.13 11.23 -16.11
CA ARG A 279 12.74 12.46 -15.62
C ARG A 279 13.16 12.35 -14.16
N ILE A 280 12.31 11.78 -13.31
CA ILE A 280 12.64 11.52 -11.90
C ILE A 280 13.88 10.61 -11.78
N ARG A 281 13.97 9.57 -12.61
CA ARG A 281 15.16 8.71 -12.69
C ARG A 281 16.39 9.46 -13.19
N GLU A 282 16.26 10.31 -14.20
CA GLU A 282 17.34 11.12 -14.77
C GLU A 282 17.87 12.16 -13.77
N TRP A 283 17.03 12.67 -12.87
CA TRP A 283 17.49 13.48 -11.73
C TRP A 283 18.34 12.69 -10.73
N GLY A 284 18.31 11.35 -10.75
CA GLY A 284 19.10 10.49 -9.88
C GLY A 284 18.32 9.93 -8.68
N PHE A 285 16.99 10.04 -8.66
CA PHE A 285 16.19 9.40 -7.62
C PHE A 285 16.10 7.89 -7.83
N GLU A 286 16.51 7.14 -6.81
CA GLU A 286 16.55 5.69 -6.79
C GLU A 286 15.20 5.05 -6.48
N LEU A 287 14.43 5.66 -5.59
CA LEU A 287 13.11 5.20 -5.14
C LEU A 287 12.02 6.19 -5.57
N ILE A 288 10.91 5.67 -6.08
CA ILE A 288 9.71 6.43 -6.43
C ILE A 288 8.56 5.92 -5.56
N LYS A 289 8.06 6.77 -4.66
CA LYS A 289 6.83 6.53 -3.90
C LYS A 289 5.64 6.97 -4.75
N HIS A 290 5.01 6.02 -5.42
CA HIS A 290 3.89 6.20 -6.36
C HIS A 290 2.58 6.27 -5.58
N ASP A 291 1.93 7.43 -5.59
CA ASP A 291 0.73 7.68 -4.80
C ASP A 291 -0.56 7.97 -5.60
N PHE A 292 -1.69 7.86 -4.91
CA PHE A 292 -3.07 8.27 -5.26
C PHE A 292 -3.74 7.69 -6.51
N SER A 293 -3.07 6.86 -7.32
CA SER A 293 -3.67 6.40 -8.58
C SER A 293 -4.98 5.62 -8.43
N THR A 294 -5.24 4.99 -7.29
CA THR A 294 -6.55 4.40 -7.03
C THR A 294 -7.61 5.47 -6.86
N PHE A 295 -7.35 6.50 -6.06
CA PHE A 295 -8.29 7.58 -5.80
C PHE A 295 -8.65 8.36 -7.07
N GLU A 296 -7.66 8.75 -7.89
CA GLU A 296 -7.94 9.42 -9.17
C GLU A 296 -8.71 8.51 -10.13
N ALA A 297 -8.24 7.27 -10.33
CA ALA A 297 -8.82 6.39 -11.34
C ALA A 297 -10.22 5.87 -10.96
N LEU A 298 -10.48 5.68 -9.66
CA LEU A 298 -11.72 5.07 -9.18
C LEU A 298 -12.73 6.08 -8.62
N GLY A 299 -12.27 7.28 -8.24
CA GLY A 299 -13.11 8.38 -7.77
C GLY A 299 -13.65 8.23 -6.35
N GLN A 300 -13.07 7.34 -5.55
CA GLN A 300 -13.47 7.12 -4.17
C GLN A 300 -12.39 6.35 -3.38
N TRP A 301 -12.49 6.36 -2.06
CA TRP A 301 -11.61 5.66 -1.15
C TRP A 301 -12.12 4.25 -0.83
N GLY A 302 -11.22 3.33 -0.48
CA GLY A 302 -11.52 1.95 -0.12
C GLY A 302 -12.71 1.75 0.82
N PRO A 303 -12.87 2.55 1.90
CA PRO A 303 -13.98 2.40 2.83
C PRO A 303 -15.35 2.68 2.21
N THR A 304 -15.41 3.46 1.12
CA THR A 304 -16.67 3.76 0.42
C THR A 304 -16.93 2.86 -0.78
N MET A 305 -15.94 2.07 -1.23
CA MET A 305 -16.07 1.23 -2.41
C MET A 305 -17.10 0.11 -2.26
N GLY A 306 -17.17 -0.55 -1.10
CA GLY A 306 -18.02 -1.73 -0.90
C GLY A 306 -17.86 -2.75 -2.05
N PRO A 307 -18.96 -3.30 -2.62
CA PRO A 307 -18.91 -4.19 -3.79
C PRO A 307 -18.80 -3.45 -5.14
N ARG A 308 -18.58 -2.13 -5.14
CA ARG A 308 -18.47 -1.28 -6.34
C ARG A 308 -17.18 -0.44 -6.28
N PRO A 309 -16.02 -1.01 -6.70
CA PRO A 309 -14.72 -0.32 -6.59
C PRO A 309 -14.67 1.04 -7.29
N VAL A 310 -15.36 1.19 -8.42
CA VAL A 310 -15.42 2.44 -9.18
C VAL A 310 -16.67 3.24 -8.82
N ALA A 311 -16.49 4.53 -8.52
CA ALA A 311 -17.57 5.46 -8.26
C ALA A 311 -18.45 5.65 -9.51
N ASP A 312 -19.71 6.01 -9.29
CA ASP A 312 -20.62 6.31 -10.39
C ASP A 312 -20.13 7.56 -11.15
N GLY A 313 -20.24 7.54 -12.49
CA GLY A 313 -19.85 8.67 -13.35
C GLY A 313 -18.38 8.72 -13.75
N VAL A 314 -17.57 7.73 -13.36
CA VAL A 314 -16.18 7.59 -13.83
C VAL A 314 -16.17 6.88 -15.19
N HIS A 315 -16.04 7.65 -16.27
CA HIS A 315 -16.07 7.15 -17.65
C HIS A 315 -14.69 7.21 -18.29
N VAL A 316 -14.10 6.04 -18.52
CA VAL A 316 -12.77 5.91 -19.15
C VAL A 316 -12.86 5.94 -20.68
N HIS A 317 -11.78 6.37 -21.32
CA HIS A 317 -11.62 6.48 -22.76
C HIS A 317 -11.68 5.11 -23.44
N ASP A 318 -10.89 4.13 -23.00
CA ASP A 318 -10.91 2.78 -23.57
C ASP A 318 -11.89 1.86 -22.83
N ARG A 319 -13.10 1.73 -23.40
CA ARG A 319 -14.15 0.85 -22.89
C ARG A 319 -14.00 -0.62 -23.27
N THR A 320 -12.94 -0.98 -24.01
CA THR A 320 -12.66 -2.36 -24.41
C THR A 320 -11.82 -3.13 -23.39
N ARG A 321 -11.27 -2.40 -22.41
CA ARG A 321 -10.42 -2.87 -21.32
C ARG A 321 -11.17 -2.73 -20.00
N THR A 322 -11.00 -3.70 -19.09
CA THR A 322 -11.55 -3.54 -17.74
C THR A 322 -10.73 -2.51 -16.95
N THR A 323 -11.31 -1.92 -15.91
CA THR A 323 -10.59 -1.02 -15.00
C THR A 323 -9.36 -1.70 -14.39
N ALA A 324 -9.44 -3.00 -14.10
CA ALA A 324 -8.30 -3.77 -13.59
C ALA A 324 -7.18 -3.89 -14.64
N GLU A 325 -7.49 -4.18 -15.91
CA GLU A 325 -6.50 -4.19 -16.99
C GLU A 325 -5.81 -2.83 -17.14
N VAL A 326 -6.59 -1.74 -17.09
CA VAL A 326 -6.09 -0.37 -17.22
C VAL A 326 -5.11 -0.02 -16.09
N LEU A 327 -5.44 -0.35 -14.84
CA LEU A 327 -4.55 -0.11 -13.70
C LEU A 327 -3.28 -0.95 -13.78
N VAL A 328 -3.37 -2.22 -14.17
CA VAL A 328 -2.19 -3.07 -14.36
C VAL A 328 -1.28 -2.51 -15.46
N ASP A 329 -1.84 -1.98 -16.55
CA ASP A 329 -1.05 -1.35 -17.62
C ASP A 329 -0.37 -0.05 -17.15
N LEU A 330 -1.04 0.76 -16.33
CA LEU A 330 -0.41 1.90 -15.66
C LEU A 330 0.78 1.46 -14.79
N TYR A 331 0.62 0.43 -13.97
CA TYR A 331 1.69 -0.05 -13.09
C TYR A 331 2.86 -0.63 -13.89
N ARG A 332 2.58 -1.35 -15.00
CA ARG A 332 3.62 -1.80 -15.94
C ARG A 332 4.35 -0.62 -16.59
N THR A 333 3.62 0.43 -16.95
CA THR A 333 4.19 1.65 -17.56
C THR A 333 5.17 2.31 -16.60
N ILE A 334 4.77 2.49 -15.33
CA ILE A 334 5.62 3.07 -14.29
C ILE A 334 6.85 2.19 -14.04
N ARG A 335 6.67 0.87 -13.89
CA ARG A 335 7.79 -0.07 -13.70
C ARG A 335 8.78 -0.01 -14.87
N ALA A 336 8.29 -0.07 -16.11
CA ALA A 336 9.15 -0.02 -17.29
C ALA A 336 9.91 1.31 -17.39
N ALA A 337 9.25 2.43 -17.06
CA ALA A 337 9.89 3.74 -17.05
C ALA A 337 10.92 3.91 -15.91
N ALA A 338 10.71 3.26 -14.78
CA ALA A 338 11.62 3.30 -13.63
C ALA A 338 12.91 2.47 -13.82
N GLY A 339 12.99 1.65 -14.87
CA GLY A 339 14.16 0.79 -15.16
C GLY A 339 14.14 -0.54 -14.42
N ASP A 340 15.20 -1.35 -14.48
CA ASP A 340 15.29 -2.60 -13.70
C ASP A 340 15.84 -2.40 -12.28
N ASP A 341 16.60 -1.32 -12.09
CA ASP A 341 17.31 -0.94 -10.87
C ASP A 341 16.55 0.07 -9.99
N GLY A 342 15.55 0.77 -10.54
CA GLY A 342 14.70 1.67 -9.76
C GLY A 342 13.78 0.92 -8.81
N VAL A 343 13.49 1.52 -7.65
CA VAL A 343 12.57 0.98 -6.65
C VAL A 343 11.23 1.72 -6.74
N VAL A 344 10.13 0.98 -6.88
CA VAL A 344 8.78 1.53 -6.83
C VAL A 344 8.11 1.09 -5.53
N LEU A 345 7.72 2.07 -4.73
CA LEU A 345 6.91 1.91 -3.52
C LEU A 345 5.50 2.41 -3.83
N GLY A 346 4.53 1.51 -3.95
CA GLY A 346 3.14 1.88 -4.19
C GLY A 346 2.46 2.41 -2.92
N CYS A 347 1.63 3.43 -3.07
CA CYS A 347 0.89 4.13 -2.02
C CYS A 347 -0.47 4.55 -2.62
N ASN A 348 -1.60 4.31 -1.94
CA ASN A 348 -2.93 4.38 -2.58
C ASN A 348 -2.99 3.74 -3.99
N VAL A 349 -2.28 2.63 -4.16
CA VAL A 349 -2.26 1.81 -5.35
C VAL A 349 -2.99 0.52 -5.01
N VAL A 350 -3.68 -0.11 -5.96
CA VAL A 350 -4.33 -1.39 -5.71
C VAL A 350 -3.25 -2.47 -5.57
N GLY A 351 -2.81 -2.75 -4.34
CA GLY A 351 -1.66 -3.62 -4.06
C GLY A 351 -1.77 -5.00 -4.71
N HIS A 352 -2.97 -5.60 -4.74
CA HIS A 352 -3.21 -6.89 -5.39
C HIS A 352 -3.00 -6.87 -6.91
N LEU A 353 -3.22 -5.72 -7.55
CA LEU A 353 -2.94 -5.51 -8.97
C LEU A 353 -1.51 -5.05 -9.22
N ALA A 354 -0.83 -4.48 -8.23
CA ALA A 354 0.55 -4.00 -8.34
C ALA A 354 1.60 -5.06 -7.96
N ALA A 355 1.23 -6.10 -7.21
CA ALA A 355 2.14 -7.18 -6.80
C ALA A 355 2.91 -7.75 -8.00
N GLY A 356 4.22 -7.99 -7.83
CA GLY A 356 5.19 -8.36 -8.87
C GLY A 356 5.52 -7.28 -9.93
N LEU A 357 4.93 -6.08 -9.84
CA LEU A 357 5.33 -4.90 -10.60
C LEU A 357 6.01 -3.83 -9.74
N VAL A 358 5.87 -3.92 -8.41
CA VAL A 358 6.48 -3.01 -7.42
C VAL A 358 7.34 -3.79 -6.44
N GLU A 359 8.40 -3.16 -5.93
CA GLU A 359 9.25 -3.72 -4.88
C GLU A 359 8.55 -3.68 -3.52
N ALA A 360 7.76 -2.63 -3.27
CA ALA A 360 7.08 -2.42 -2.01
C ALA A 360 5.70 -1.78 -2.19
N GLN A 361 4.86 -1.93 -1.17
CA GLN A 361 3.53 -1.36 -1.14
C GLN A 361 3.17 -0.95 0.29
N ARG A 362 2.78 0.30 0.45
CA ARG A 362 2.09 0.81 1.62
C ARG A 362 0.70 0.18 1.68
N THR A 363 0.51 -0.66 2.68
CA THR A 363 -0.59 -1.63 2.74
C THR A 363 -1.71 -1.24 3.70
N GLY A 364 -1.53 -0.16 4.44
CA GLY A 364 -2.50 0.47 5.34
C GLY A 364 -2.73 1.93 4.99
N ASP A 365 -3.67 2.58 5.64
CA ASP A 365 -3.82 4.04 5.60
C ASP A 365 -2.71 4.74 6.41
N ASP A 366 -2.71 6.08 6.41
CA ASP A 366 -1.65 6.85 7.06
C ASP A 366 -1.52 6.53 8.56
N THR A 367 -0.29 6.31 9.05
CA THR A 367 0.07 6.50 10.47
C THR A 367 0.02 8.00 10.79
N SER A 368 0.49 8.45 11.96
CA SER A 368 0.44 9.88 12.30
C SER A 368 1.53 10.31 13.26
N GLY A 369 2.20 11.42 12.93
CA GLY A 369 3.05 12.17 13.85
C GLY A 369 2.30 13.19 14.71
N LEU A 370 0.97 13.27 14.60
CA LEU A 370 0.15 14.16 15.43
C LEU A 370 -0.69 13.39 16.46
N VAL A 371 -1.07 12.15 16.16
CA VAL A 371 -2.05 11.39 16.94
C VAL A 371 -1.62 9.93 17.06
N TRP A 372 -1.25 9.49 18.26
CA TRP A 372 -0.82 8.11 18.50
C TRP A 372 -1.91 7.08 18.16
N GLU A 373 -3.18 7.38 18.49
CA GLU A 373 -4.29 6.46 18.28
C GLU A 373 -4.43 6.06 16.80
N ARG A 374 -4.12 6.96 15.88
CA ARG A 374 -4.11 6.66 14.45
C ARG A 374 -3.01 5.65 14.09
N THR A 375 -1.79 5.84 14.58
CA THR A 375 -0.68 4.87 14.41
C THR A 375 -1.01 3.52 15.04
N ARG A 376 -1.58 3.53 16.25
CA ARG A 376 -2.04 2.33 16.95
C ARG A 376 -3.06 1.55 16.12
N ARG A 377 -4.14 2.22 15.69
CA ARG A 377 -5.26 1.61 14.95
C ARG A 377 -4.82 1.14 13.57
N VAL A 378 -4.12 1.99 12.82
CA VAL A 378 -3.82 1.74 11.41
C VAL A 378 -2.52 0.97 11.24
N GLY A 379 -1.41 1.43 11.82
CA GLY A 379 -0.09 0.81 11.64
C GLY A 379 -0.02 -0.62 12.17
N VAL A 380 -0.46 -0.85 13.42
CA VAL A 380 -0.45 -2.18 14.04
C VAL A 380 -1.38 -3.15 13.30
N ASN A 381 -2.57 -2.69 12.90
CA ASN A 381 -3.53 -3.49 12.14
C ASN A 381 -2.96 -3.89 10.78
N THR A 382 -2.44 -2.93 10.05
CA THR A 382 -1.84 -3.13 8.73
C THR A 382 -0.76 -4.21 8.78
N LEU A 383 0.17 -4.07 9.72
CA LEU A 383 1.22 -5.06 9.90
C LEU A 383 0.62 -6.42 10.27
N ALA A 384 -0.25 -6.49 11.27
CA ALA A 384 -0.82 -7.76 11.73
C ALA A 384 -1.53 -8.56 10.64
N PHE A 385 -2.34 -7.90 9.81
CA PHE A 385 -3.23 -8.57 8.86
C PHE A 385 -2.65 -8.71 7.46
N ARG A 386 -1.60 -7.96 7.11
CA ARG A 386 -0.93 -8.08 5.80
C ARG A 386 0.53 -8.54 5.86
N LEU A 387 1.13 -8.76 7.04
CA LEU A 387 2.49 -9.30 7.15
C LEU A 387 2.71 -10.61 6.40
N ALA A 388 1.69 -11.48 6.31
CA ALA A 388 1.79 -12.71 5.53
C ALA A 388 2.06 -12.49 4.02
N GLN A 389 1.76 -11.30 3.50
CA GLN A 389 2.04 -10.90 2.10
C GLN A 389 3.51 -10.48 1.89
N HIS A 390 4.24 -10.16 2.95
CA HIS A 390 5.63 -9.72 2.88
C HIS A 390 6.52 -10.79 2.21
N GLY A 391 7.27 -10.37 1.18
CA GLY A 391 8.13 -11.24 0.38
C GLY A 391 7.38 -12.20 -0.56
N ARG A 392 6.04 -12.14 -0.58
CA ARG A 392 5.18 -12.98 -1.44
C ARG A 392 4.47 -12.16 -2.52
N PHE A 393 4.03 -10.96 -2.18
CA PHE A 393 3.50 -9.98 -3.14
C PHE A 393 4.54 -8.91 -3.47
N PHE A 394 5.14 -8.35 -2.41
CA PHE A 394 6.08 -7.23 -2.36
C PHE A 394 6.65 -7.13 -0.94
N ALA A 395 7.54 -6.18 -0.65
CA ALA A 395 7.80 -5.75 0.71
C ALA A 395 6.60 -4.95 1.26
N VAL A 396 6.03 -5.42 2.37
CA VAL A 396 4.93 -4.75 3.06
C VAL A 396 5.46 -3.50 3.74
N ASP A 397 4.76 -2.40 3.56
CA ASP A 397 4.98 -1.16 4.27
C ASP A 397 3.75 -0.86 5.15
N ALA A 398 4.00 -0.77 6.46
CA ALA A 398 3.00 -0.46 7.49
C ALA A 398 2.94 1.04 7.82
N ASP A 399 3.54 1.84 6.94
CA ASP A 399 3.77 3.27 7.03
C ASP A 399 4.86 3.66 8.04
N CYS A 400 5.17 4.96 8.06
CA CYS A 400 6.29 5.48 8.81
C CYS A 400 6.09 5.41 10.32
N VAL A 401 7.20 5.35 11.06
CA VAL A 401 7.22 5.53 12.51
C VAL A 401 7.67 6.95 12.83
N PRO A 402 6.80 7.80 13.41
CA PRO A 402 7.14 9.18 13.69
C PRO A 402 7.89 9.34 15.01
N SER A 403 8.82 10.28 15.03
CA SER A 403 9.41 10.85 16.24
C SER A 403 9.13 12.35 16.24
N THR A 404 8.01 12.75 16.82
CA THR A 404 7.46 14.12 16.74
C THR A 404 6.96 14.60 18.10
N LEU A 405 6.77 15.90 18.25
CA LEU A 405 6.23 16.49 19.48
C LEU A 405 4.75 16.13 19.73
N GLY A 406 4.03 15.72 18.68
CA GLY A 406 2.60 15.40 18.76
C GLY A 406 2.27 14.02 19.35
N THR A 407 3.27 13.14 19.50
CA THR A 407 3.02 11.75 19.91
C THR A 407 4.00 11.28 20.99
N ASP A 408 3.55 10.40 21.88
CA ASP A 408 4.41 9.82 22.92
C ASP A 408 5.45 8.89 22.30
N TRP A 409 6.74 9.27 22.41
CA TRP A 409 7.85 8.45 21.94
C TRP A 409 7.85 7.04 22.54
N GLY A 410 7.43 6.86 23.80
CA GLY A 410 7.35 5.55 24.44
C GLY A 410 6.42 4.58 23.68
N LYS A 411 5.37 5.10 23.05
CA LYS A 411 4.45 4.33 22.21
C LYS A 411 5.00 4.11 20.81
N ASN A 412 5.50 5.16 20.14
CA ASN A 412 6.12 5.01 18.81
C ASN A 412 7.35 4.10 18.83
N ARG A 413 8.14 4.11 19.90
CA ARG A 413 9.27 3.19 20.10
C ARG A 413 8.85 1.71 20.10
N GLN A 414 7.68 1.39 20.65
CA GLN A 414 7.15 0.01 20.62
C GLN A 414 6.75 -0.39 19.20
N PHE A 415 6.14 0.52 18.45
CA PHE A 415 5.81 0.28 17.04
C PHE A 415 7.08 0.18 16.19
N LEU A 416 8.09 1.03 16.44
CA LEU A 416 9.42 0.98 15.83
C LEU A 416 10.08 -0.39 16.01
N ASP A 417 10.12 -0.90 17.24
CA ASP A 417 10.70 -2.22 17.54
C ASP A 417 9.97 -3.34 16.80
N LEU A 418 8.63 -3.29 16.74
CA LEU A 418 7.84 -4.28 16.00
C LEU A 418 8.12 -4.26 14.50
N VAL A 419 8.10 -3.08 13.86
CA VAL A 419 8.34 -2.91 12.43
C VAL A 419 9.79 -3.30 12.06
N ALA A 420 10.76 -2.97 12.92
CA ALA A 420 12.14 -3.40 12.70
C ALA A 420 12.29 -4.92 12.76
N ARG A 421 11.67 -5.58 13.76
CA ARG A 421 11.73 -7.04 13.90
C ARG A 421 11.02 -7.78 12.77
N SER A 422 9.99 -7.22 12.16
CA SER A 422 9.25 -7.90 11.08
C SER A 422 10.04 -8.02 9.78
N GLY A 423 11.10 -7.23 9.58
CA GLY A 423 11.86 -7.21 8.32
C GLY A 423 11.12 -6.55 7.16
N THR A 424 9.97 -5.95 7.46
CA THR A 424 9.17 -5.17 6.50
C THR A 424 9.84 -3.83 6.20
N VAL A 425 9.25 -3.05 5.30
CA VAL A 425 9.71 -1.68 5.06
C VAL A 425 9.69 -0.89 6.37
N LEU A 426 10.76 -0.14 6.65
CA LEU A 426 10.85 0.75 7.80
C LEU A 426 11.29 2.14 7.36
N PHE A 427 10.34 3.07 7.27
CA PHE A 427 10.64 4.49 7.19
C PHE A 427 10.37 5.17 8.52
N VAL A 428 11.23 6.10 8.91
CA VAL A 428 11.02 6.96 10.09
C VAL A 428 10.83 8.40 9.67
N SER A 429 9.99 9.13 10.40
CA SER A 429 9.83 10.59 10.24
C SER A 429 10.32 11.27 11.51
N VAL A 430 11.54 11.81 11.46
CA VAL A 430 12.24 12.32 12.65
C VAL A 430 12.19 13.84 12.64
N ASP A 431 11.38 14.42 13.51
CA ASP A 431 11.43 15.86 13.80
C ASP A 431 12.77 16.18 14.48
N PRO A 432 13.58 17.12 13.96
CA PRO A 432 14.82 17.53 14.63
C PRO A 432 14.65 17.94 16.11
N ALA A 433 13.47 18.45 16.49
CA ALA A 433 13.18 18.91 17.85
C ALA A 433 13.01 17.78 18.88
N THR A 434 12.76 16.54 18.44
CA THR A 434 12.55 15.39 19.35
C THR A 434 13.81 14.59 19.62
N ARG A 435 14.90 14.89 18.91
CA ARG A 435 16.16 14.15 19.03
C ARG A 435 16.77 14.31 20.41
N THR A 436 17.10 13.17 21.00
CA THR A 436 17.84 13.04 22.25
C THR A 436 18.74 11.81 22.13
N GLU A 437 19.75 11.68 22.98
CA GLU A 437 20.62 10.48 22.98
C GLU A 437 19.81 9.17 23.07
N ARG A 438 18.71 9.18 23.83
CA ARG A 438 17.83 8.01 23.98
C ARG A 438 17.04 7.72 22.70
N VAL A 439 16.41 8.74 22.10
CA VAL A 439 15.64 8.60 20.86
C VAL A 439 16.56 8.12 19.73
N ASP A 440 17.74 8.73 19.60
CA ASP A 440 18.73 8.35 18.59
C ASP A 440 19.24 6.92 18.82
N ALA A 441 19.48 6.49 20.06
CA ALA A 441 19.88 5.12 20.35
C ALA A 441 18.78 4.09 19.99
N ASP A 442 17.51 4.40 20.30
CA ASP A 442 16.37 3.56 19.94
C ASP A 442 16.22 3.47 18.40
N LEU A 443 16.33 4.60 17.69
CA LEU A 443 16.28 4.68 16.22
C LEU A 443 17.43 3.89 15.57
N ALA A 444 18.67 4.11 16.01
CA ALA A 444 19.85 3.43 15.48
C ALA A 444 19.74 1.92 15.62
N ALA A 445 19.30 1.42 16.79
CA ALA A 445 19.11 -0.01 17.01
C ALA A 445 18.06 -0.61 16.07
N ALA A 446 16.92 0.07 15.90
CA ALA A 446 15.84 -0.40 15.05
C ALA A 446 16.18 -0.35 13.55
N LEU A 447 16.77 0.76 13.08
CA LEU A 447 17.19 0.92 11.69
C LEU A 447 18.22 -0.13 11.29
N ARG A 448 19.22 -0.39 12.15
CA ARG A 448 20.22 -1.44 11.89
C ARG A 448 19.60 -2.83 11.87
N LEU A 449 18.71 -3.15 12.81
CA LEU A 449 17.98 -4.43 12.81
C LEU A 449 17.15 -4.61 11.52
N ALA A 450 16.47 -3.55 11.07
CA ALA A 450 15.69 -3.61 9.83
C ALA A 450 16.58 -3.77 8.59
N LEU A 451 17.75 -3.11 8.59
CA LEU A 451 18.75 -3.25 7.52
C LEU A 451 19.40 -4.65 7.47
N ASP A 452 19.39 -5.39 8.59
CA ASP A 452 19.75 -6.82 8.63
C ASP A 452 18.62 -7.75 8.12
N GLY A 453 17.46 -7.18 7.75
CA GLY A 453 16.28 -7.94 7.33
C GLY A 453 15.34 -8.34 8.48
N GLY A 454 15.52 -7.73 9.66
CA GLY A 454 14.69 -7.94 10.84
C GLY A 454 15.13 -9.12 11.71
N ALA A 455 14.25 -9.54 12.62
CA ALA A 455 14.55 -10.64 13.52
C ALA A 455 14.61 -11.98 12.77
N PRO A 456 15.59 -12.86 13.05
CA PRO A 456 15.65 -14.18 12.43
C PRO A 456 14.33 -14.97 12.62
N GLY A 457 13.78 -15.47 11.52
CA GLY A 457 12.48 -16.15 11.49
C GLY A 457 11.26 -15.22 11.46
N GLY A 458 11.48 -13.90 11.45
CA GLY A 458 10.45 -12.86 11.38
C GLY A 458 9.61 -12.75 12.66
N VAL A 459 8.46 -12.09 12.51
CA VAL A 459 7.44 -12.00 13.57
C VAL A 459 6.10 -12.52 13.08
N ARG A 460 5.22 -12.88 14.02
CA ARG A 460 3.80 -13.10 13.72
C ARG A 460 2.92 -12.77 14.92
N PRO A 461 1.71 -12.24 14.69
CA PRO A 461 0.79 -11.94 15.78
C PRO A 461 0.20 -13.23 16.37
N LEU A 462 -0.07 -13.23 17.68
CA LEU A 462 -0.57 -14.40 18.41
C LEU A 462 -2.03 -14.27 18.82
N ASP A 463 -2.50 -13.04 19.08
CA ASP A 463 -3.84 -12.72 19.55
C ASP A 463 -4.76 -12.10 18.47
N TRP A 464 -4.29 -12.02 17.22
CA TRP A 464 -5.01 -11.44 16.08
C TRP A 464 -6.36 -12.08 15.71
N LEU A 465 -6.66 -13.29 16.17
CA LEU A 465 -8.01 -13.88 16.05
C LEU A 465 -9.06 -13.12 16.86
N HIS A 466 -8.65 -12.30 17.81
CA HIS A 466 -9.54 -11.67 18.80
C HIS A 466 -9.41 -10.15 18.89
N THR A 467 -8.46 -9.56 18.17
CA THR A 467 -8.24 -8.11 18.18
C THR A 467 -7.72 -7.60 16.84
N ALA A 468 -8.13 -6.39 16.46
CA ALA A 468 -7.63 -5.67 15.30
C ALA A 468 -6.22 -5.10 15.52
N THR A 469 -5.73 -5.03 16.77
CA THR A 469 -4.40 -4.53 17.12
C THR A 469 -3.72 -5.50 18.09
N PRO A 470 -3.13 -6.60 17.58
CA PRO A 470 -2.53 -7.67 18.38
C PRO A 470 -1.41 -7.14 19.28
N SER A 471 -1.44 -7.51 20.56
CA SER A 471 -0.46 -7.08 21.57
C SER A 471 0.63 -8.12 21.80
N ARG A 472 0.42 -9.36 21.36
CA ARG A 472 1.32 -10.48 21.59
C ARG A 472 1.89 -10.97 20.27
N TRP A 473 3.21 -10.98 20.17
CA TRP A 473 3.92 -11.32 18.95
C TRP A 473 4.97 -12.37 19.23
N ARG A 474 5.06 -13.38 18.36
CA ARG A 474 6.17 -14.33 18.38
C ARG A 474 7.33 -13.77 17.56
N THR A 475 8.54 -13.86 18.09
CA THR A 475 9.80 -13.59 17.37
C THR A 475 10.82 -14.66 17.74
N GLY A 476 11.22 -15.49 16.77
CA GLY A 476 11.90 -16.75 17.06
C GLY A 476 11.13 -17.59 18.09
N ASP A 477 11.80 -17.99 19.18
CA ASP A 477 11.23 -18.73 20.30
C ASP A 477 10.64 -17.83 21.41
N ALA A 478 10.82 -16.52 21.31
CA ALA A 478 10.33 -15.55 22.29
C ALA A 478 8.92 -15.07 21.96
N THR A 479 8.21 -14.64 23.00
CA THR A 479 6.99 -13.85 22.87
C THR A 479 7.25 -12.46 23.41
N ILE A 480 6.98 -11.45 22.59
CA ILE A 480 7.01 -10.04 22.99
C ILE A 480 5.58 -9.58 23.23
N HIS A 481 5.43 -8.71 24.24
CA HIS A 481 4.20 -8.02 24.53
C HIS A 481 4.40 -6.51 24.35
N TYR A 482 3.48 -5.88 23.65
CA TYR A 482 3.43 -4.43 23.48
C TYR A 482 2.19 -3.87 24.13
N ASP A 483 2.36 -2.75 24.83
CA ASP A 483 1.30 -1.97 25.42
C ASP A 483 0.93 -0.81 24.48
N TRP A 484 -0.10 -1.05 23.67
CA TRP A 484 -0.59 -0.12 22.66
C TRP A 484 -1.48 0.99 23.20
N LEU A 485 -2.17 0.74 24.30
CA LEU A 485 -3.23 1.63 24.78
C LEU A 485 -2.66 2.69 25.71
N ALA A 486 -3.17 3.91 25.62
CA ALA A 486 -2.92 4.90 26.67
C ALA A 486 -3.57 4.45 27.99
N HIS A 487 -3.26 5.14 29.09
CA HIS A 487 -3.86 4.84 30.39
C HIS A 487 -5.40 4.91 30.36
N GLU A 488 -5.98 5.83 29.56
CA GLU A 488 -7.44 5.91 29.36
C GLU A 488 -8.05 4.87 28.40
N GLY A 489 -7.23 4.07 27.72
CA GLY A 489 -7.68 3.11 26.71
C GLY A 489 -7.52 3.61 25.27
N ALA A 490 -8.40 3.15 24.38
CA ALA A 490 -8.42 3.55 22.96
C ALA A 490 -9.37 4.73 22.75
N ASP A 491 -8.99 5.68 21.91
CA ASP A 491 -9.82 6.84 21.55
C ASP A 491 -10.69 6.55 20.31
N PRO A 492 -12.04 6.56 20.42
CA PRO A 492 -12.93 6.34 19.29
C PRO A 492 -13.18 7.59 18.42
N PHE A 493 -12.75 8.78 18.84
CA PHE A 493 -13.08 10.05 18.17
C PHE A 493 -12.07 10.43 17.06
N ASP A 494 -10.84 9.93 17.10
CA ASP A 494 -9.79 10.19 16.10
C ASP A 494 -9.92 9.33 14.82
N ALA A 495 -11.12 8.83 14.52
CA ALA A 495 -11.38 8.05 13.31
C ALA A 495 -11.45 8.88 12.03
N THR A 496 -11.66 10.20 12.14
CA THR A 496 -12.17 11.00 11.01
C THR A 496 -11.33 12.21 10.60
N GLU A 497 -10.36 12.66 11.39
CA GLU A 497 -9.54 13.82 11.02
C GLU A 497 -8.36 13.41 10.13
N SER A 498 -8.16 14.17 9.03
CA SER A 498 -7.05 13.97 8.10
C SER A 498 -5.72 14.01 8.86
N ALA A 499 -4.78 13.13 8.51
CA ALA A 499 -3.46 13.09 9.14
C ALA A 499 -2.65 14.37 8.94
N SER A 500 -3.10 15.29 8.08
CA SER A 500 -2.52 16.61 7.86
C SER A 500 -3.22 17.65 8.73
N PRO A 501 -2.48 18.58 9.34
CA PRO A 501 -3.07 19.65 10.14
C PRO A 501 -4.06 20.45 9.28
N SER A 502 -5.30 20.55 9.75
CA SER A 502 -6.24 21.57 9.28
C SER A 502 -5.70 22.94 9.68
N GLU A 503 -5.89 23.94 8.81
CA GLU A 503 -5.46 25.34 8.98
C GLU A 503 -5.60 25.91 10.40
#